data_AF-A0A8D0ESI7-F1
#
_entry.id   AF-A0A8D0ESI7-F1
#
_cell.length_a   1.000
_cell.length_b   1.000
_cell.length_c   1.000
_cell.angle_alpha   90.00
_cell.angle_beta   90.00
_cell.angle_gamma   90.00
#
_symmetry.space_group_name_H-M   'P 1'
#
loop_
_entity.id
_entity.type
_entity.pdbx_description
1 polymer ?
#
loop_
_entity_poly.entity_id
_entity_poly.type
_entity_poly.pdbx_seq_one_letter_code
_entity_poly.pdbx_strand_id
1 'polypeptide(L)'
;AAVPGRTGSYPEPSDSFVCAQQGSDCDIWDGQPVCKCKDRCEKEPNFTCASDGLTYYNKCYMDAEACLRGTRLTTVPCKHIFTWPDTSPVPQETTARPTPGAGPEVPVPPALYSNPFHQSVRAGGTVSFRCDVSGRPRPDITWEKQTEQEENFIMRPDQMYGNVVVTNIGQLVIYNARHEDAGIYTCTARNAAGLLRADFPLSVVRREPGGTPRAGSPQPFPSAECLKEPDRRRCEALEVRWHFDAKQGSCLTFRYGGCGANRNHFETYEECRAACLGSARPTCLLPMVQGPCQNWEPRWAYNHLLKQCHSFVYGGCEGNTNNFESKETCEDVCPFPKSLQCKACRLKSKMVLSLCRSDFAIVGRLMEIVEDQDSGIARFALEDVLKDEKMGLKFFNIKYLEVTLTDMDWSCPCPNMTAEDGPLIIMGDVHDGMATLDPSSYVRAANDKRVKKIYELMEKKTCDLLNRFQD
;
A
#
# COMPACT_ATOMS: atom_id res chain seq x y z
N ALA A 1 -51.41 1.97 59.05
CA ALA A 1 -50.31 1.89 60.03
C ALA A 1 -49.49 0.64 59.72
N ALA A 2 -48.16 0.76 59.75
CA ALA A 2 -47.18 -0.11 59.10
C ALA A 2 -47.11 -1.55 59.63
N VAL A 3 -46.70 -2.48 58.75
CA VAL A 3 -46.22 -3.84 59.06
C VAL A 3 -44.71 -3.86 58.82
N PRO A 4 -43.89 -4.50 59.68
CA PRO A 4 -42.44 -4.27 59.74
C PRO A 4 -41.67 -5.09 58.70
N GLY A 5 -40.73 -4.43 58.02
CA GLY A 5 -39.78 -5.08 57.11
C GLY A 5 -38.66 -5.78 57.88
N ARG A 6 -38.56 -7.10 57.71
CA ARG A 6 -37.37 -7.89 58.07
C ARG A 6 -36.26 -7.60 57.06
N THR A 7 -35.20 -6.94 57.48
CA THR A 7 -33.92 -6.88 56.74
C THR A 7 -33.16 -8.18 56.98
N GLY A 8 -33.38 -9.16 56.10
CA GLY A 8 -32.47 -10.29 55.91
C GLY A 8 -31.75 -10.10 54.59
N SER A 9 -30.51 -9.59 54.62
CA SER A 9 -29.61 -9.55 53.48
C SER A 9 -29.13 -10.96 53.17
N TYR A 10 -29.71 -11.59 52.14
CA TYR A 10 -29.10 -12.75 51.50
C TYR A 10 -27.85 -12.27 50.73
N PRO A 11 -26.68 -12.94 50.84
CA PRO A 11 -25.48 -12.56 50.10
C PRO A 11 -25.74 -12.71 48.58
N GLU A 12 -25.22 -11.78 47.79
CA GLU A 12 -25.38 -11.80 46.34
C GLU A 12 -24.69 -13.05 45.73
N PRO A 13 -25.19 -13.59 44.61
CA PRO A 13 -24.65 -14.81 43.99
C PRO A 13 -23.15 -14.76 43.64
N SER A 14 -22.60 -13.55 43.49
CA SER A 14 -21.19 -13.27 43.20
C SER A 14 -20.24 -13.56 44.37
N ASP A 15 -20.70 -13.56 45.62
CA ASP A 15 -19.84 -13.76 46.79
C ASP A 15 -19.37 -15.23 46.98
N SER A 16 -19.95 -16.18 46.23
CA SER A 16 -19.65 -17.61 46.36
C SER A 16 -19.04 -18.26 45.11
N PHE A 17 -18.97 -17.54 43.98
CA PHE A 17 -18.49 -18.07 42.71
C PHE A 17 -17.08 -17.54 42.40
N VAL A 18 -16.08 -18.41 42.53
CA VAL A 18 -14.66 -18.06 42.30
C VAL A 18 -14.22 -18.57 40.93
N CYS A 19 -13.73 -17.66 40.10
CA CYS A 19 -13.20 -18.00 38.79
C CYS A 19 -11.78 -18.57 38.87
N ALA A 20 -11.55 -19.74 38.27
CA ALA A 20 -10.27 -20.44 38.32
C ALA A 20 -9.22 -19.90 37.33
N GLN A 21 -9.66 -19.17 36.29
CA GLN A 21 -8.79 -18.63 35.26
C GLN A 21 -8.10 -17.35 35.75
N GLN A 22 -6.78 -17.26 35.57
CA GLN A 22 -6.03 -16.05 35.89
C GLN A 22 -6.58 -14.86 35.12
N GLY A 23 -6.84 -13.74 35.80
CA GLY A 23 -7.34 -12.51 35.18
C GLY A 23 -8.82 -12.55 34.76
N SER A 24 -9.58 -13.52 35.27
CA SER A 24 -11.04 -13.56 35.11
C SER A 24 -11.75 -13.07 36.37
N ASP A 25 -12.74 -12.21 36.19
CA ASP A 25 -13.65 -11.73 37.22
C ASP A 25 -15.04 -12.38 37.01
N CYS A 26 -15.80 -12.56 38.10
CA CYS A 26 -17.15 -13.08 38.03
C CYS A 26 -18.12 -11.97 37.59
N ASP A 27 -18.83 -12.19 36.49
CA ASP A 27 -19.86 -11.31 35.96
C ASP A 27 -21.21 -12.05 35.94
N ILE A 28 -22.31 -11.37 36.24
CA ILE A 28 -23.64 -12.01 36.25
C ILE A 28 -24.29 -11.79 34.89
N TRP A 29 -24.53 -12.88 34.17
CA TRP A 29 -25.22 -12.86 32.89
C TRP A 29 -26.49 -13.70 32.98
N ASP A 30 -27.64 -13.06 32.74
CA ASP A 30 -28.99 -13.68 32.82
C ASP A 30 -29.27 -14.41 34.16
N GLY A 31 -28.82 -13.81 35.27
CA GLY A 31 -29.01 -14.37 36.62
C GLY A 31 -28.05 -15.50 37.00
N GLN A 32 -27.09 -15.86 36.13
CA GLN A 32 -26.05 -16.86 36.41
C GLN A 32 -24.65 -16.22 36.46
N PRO A 33 -23.78 -16.61 37.41
CA PRO A 33 -22.40 -16.14 37.44
C PRO A 33 -21.57 -16.79 36.33
N VAL A 34 -20.90 -15.97 35.53
CA VAL A 34 -20.03 -16.36 34.41
C VAL A 34 -18.67 -15.72 34.60
N CYS A 35 -17.60 -16.49 34.41
CA CYS A 35 -16.24 -15.96 34.43
C CYS A 35 -15.93 -15.23 33.12
N LYS A 36 -15.60 -13.95 33.21
CA LYS A 36 -15.14 -13.15 32.06
C LYS A 36 -13.76 -12.60 32.31
N CYS A 37 -12.96 -12.54 31.26
CA CYS A 37 -11.65 -11.89 31.32
C CYS A 37 -11.81 -10.40 31.56
N LYS A 38 -10.98 -9.87 32.45
CA LYS A 38 -11.01 -8.48 32.84
C LYS A 38 -10.70 -7.58 31.65
N ASP A 39 -11.62 -6.68 31.31
CA ASP A 39 -11.53 -5.77 30.16
C ASP A 39 -10.97 -4.38 30.53
N ARG A 40 -10.95 -4.06 31.83
CA ARG A 40 -10.49 -2.77 32.36
C ARG A 40 -9.49 -2.96 33.50
N CYS A 41 -8.31 -2.36 33.32
CA CYS A 41 -7.26 -2.28 34.32
C CYS A 41 -6.99 -0.84 34.72
N GLU A 42 -6.46 -0.65 35.93
CA GLU A 42 -6.06 0.66 36.43
C GLU A 42 -4.95 1.26 35.55
N LYS A 43 -4.98 2.59 35.41
CA LYS A 43 -4.09 3.35 34.52
C LYS A 43 -2.71 3.63 35.13
N GLU A 44 -2.43 3.17 36.34
CA GLU A 44 -1.13 3.40 36.97
C GLU A 44 -0.05 2.47 36.38
N PRO A 45 1.11 3.01 35.97
CA PRO A 45 2.18 2.23 35.38
C PRO A 45 2.97 1.48 36.47
N ASN A 46 2.87 0.16 36.48
CA ASN A 46 3.68 -0.72 37.33
C ASN A 46 4.16 -1.92 36.51
N PHE A 47 5.15 -1.67 35.65
CA PHE A 47 5.58 -2.61 34.63
C PHE A 47 5.91 -3.99 35.21
N THR A 48 5.27 -5.02 34.68
CA THR A 48 5.34 -6.39 35.18
C THR A 48 5.87 -7.31 34.08
N CYS A 49 7.03 -7.92 34.27
CA CYS A 49 7.55 -8.92 33.35
C CYS A 49 6.92 -10.28 33.61
N ALA A 50 6.60 -10.99 32.54
CA ALA A 50 5.90 -12.27 32.58
C ALA A 50 6.79 -13.42 32.08
N SER A 51 6.43 -14.65 32.44
CA SER A 51 7.14 -15.88 32.07
C SER A 51 7.16 -16.19 30.57
N ASP A 52 6.39 -15.47 29.76
CA ASP A 52 6.44 -15.51 28.30
C ASP A 52 7.52 -14.59 27.69
N GLY A 53 8.28 -13.88 28.54
CA GLY A 53 9.35 -12.97 28.14
C GLY A 53 8.86 -11.56 27.77
N LEU A 54 7.57 -11.26 27.93
CA LEU A 54 7.00 -9.94 27.65
C LEU A 54 6.89 -9.09 28.92
N THR A 55 6.93 -7.77 28.74
CA THR A 55 6.69 -6.79 29.81
C THR A 55 5.32 -6.15 29.62
N TYR A 56 4.48 -6.26 30.63
CA TYR A 56 3.13 -5.72 30.64
C TYR A 56 3.08 -4.41 31.41
N TYR A 57 2.16 -3.52 31.02
CA TYR A 57 1.99 -2.20 31.62
C TYR A 57 1.78 -2.25 33.14
N ASN A 58 0.99 -3.23 33.59
CA ASN A 58 0.91 -3.67 34.97
C ASN A 58 0.43 -5.12 35.08
N LYS A 59 0.45 -5.67 36.29
CA LYS A 59 0.04 -7.05 36.55
C LYS A 59 -1.40 -7.35 36.11
N CYS A 60 -2.31 -6.37 36.20
CA CYS A 60 -3.69 -6.54 35.74
C CYS A 60 -3.75 -6.81 34.23
N TYR A 61 -2.99 -6.04 33.43
CA TYR A 61 -2.92 -6.27 31.99
C TYR A 61 -2.26 -7.62 31.64
N MET A 62 -1.24 -8.04 32.41
CA MET A 62 -0.65 -9.37 32.26
C MET A 62 -1.68 -10.48 32.52
N ASP A 63 -2.44 -10.38 33.62
CA ASP A 63 -3.44 -11.37 33.99
C ASP A 63 -4.61 -11.39 32.99
N ALA A 64 -5.06 -10.23 32.48
CA ALA A 64 -6.11 -10.12 31.48
C ALA A 64 -5.70 -10.77 30.14
N GLU A 65 -4.47 -10.55 29.68
CA GLU A 65 -3.94 -11.21 28.48
C GLU A 65 -3.79 -12.73 28.66
N ALA A 66 -3.35 -13.18 29.84
CA ALA A 66 -3.32 -14.60 30.18
C ALA A 66 -4.73 -15.21 30.10
N CYS A 67 -5.75 -14.48 30.58
CA CYS A 67 -7.15 -14.89 30.50
C CYS A 67 -7.63 -15.05 29.05
N LEU A 68 -7.41 -14.02 28.21
CA LEU A 68 -7.88 -14.01 26.81
C LEU A 68 -7.24 -15.13 25.98
N ARG A 69 -5.99 -15.49 26.28
CA ARG A 69 -5.25 -16.55 25.59
C ARG A 69 -5.48 -17.93 26.20
N GLY A 70 -6.19 -18.03 27.32
CA GLY A 70 -6.39 -19.30 28.04
C GLY A 70 -5.09 -19.88 28.60
N THR A 71 -4.09 -19.04 28.86
CA THR A 71 -2.77 -19.44 29.39
C THR A 71 -2.57 -18.93 30.82
N ARG A 72 -1.53 -19.40 31.51
CA ARG A 72 -1.14 -18.91 32.84
C ARG A 72 0.21 -18.24 32.74
N LEU A 73 0.28 -16.95 33.09
CA LEU A 73 1.50 -16.15 33.08
C LEU A 73 1.95 -15.90 34.51
N THR A 74 3.23 -16.12 34.81
CA THR A 74 3.78 -15.82 36.14
C THR A 74 4.69 -14.61 36.07
N THR A 75 4.67 -13.78 37.12
CA THR A 75 5.57 -12.62 37.19
C THR A 75 7.01 -13.10 37.36
N VAL A 76 7.89 -12.65 36.47
CA VAL A 76 9.33 -12.91 36.52
C VAL A 76 10.09 -11.60 36.72
N PRO A 77 11.29 -11.62 37.30
CA PRO A 77 12.12 -10.42 37.40
C PRO A 77 12.47 -9.89 36.01
N CYS A 78 12.22 -8.60 35.77
CA CYS A 78 12.57 -7.93 34.53
C CYS A 78 14.09 -7.92 34.33
N LYS A 79 14.58 -8.54 33.25
CA LYS A 79 16.00 -8.59 32.93
C LYS A 79 16.41 -7.27 32.26
N HIS A 80 17.07 -6.38 33.00
CA HIS A 80 17.74 -5.22 32.42
C HIS A 80 18.94 -5.72 31.59
N ILE A 81 18.91 -5.59 30.27
CA ILE A 81 20.04 -5.96 29.40
C ILE A 81 20.93 -4.74 29.19
N PHE A 82 22.06 -4.70 29.92
CA PHE A 82 23.26 -3.98 29.50
C PHE A 82 24.45 -4.95 29.55
N THR A 83 25.11 -5.11 28.38
CA THR A 83 26.44 -5.71 28.12
C THR A 83 26.64 -7.24 28.24
N TRP A 84 27.23 -7.82 27.18
CA TRP A 84 27.82 -9.18 27.03
C TRP A 84 29.05 -9.39 27.96
N PRO A 85 29.57 -10.62 28.22
CA PRO A 85 29.54 -11.80 27.35
C PRO A 85 29.16 -13.17 27.97
N ASP A 86 28.95 -14.08 27.02
CA ASP A 86 28.70 -15.52 27.05
C ASP A 86 29.22 -16.27 28.31
N THR A 87 28.31 -16.66 29.20
CA THR A 87 28.52 -17.73 30.20
C THR A 87 27.16 -18.20 30.74
N SER A 88 26.56 -19.23 30.15
CA SER A 88 25.67 -20.16 30.86
C SER A 88 25.51 -21.46 30.06
N PRO A 89 25.50 -22.62 30.74
CA PRO A 89 25.76 -23.91 30.13
C PRO A 89 24.61 -24.38 29.22
N VAL A 90 24.97 -25.21 28.23
CA VAL A 90 24.03 -25.85 27.30
C VAL A 90 22.91 -26.55 28.10
N PRO A 91 21.63 -26.20 27.88
CA PRO A 91 20.52 -26.92 28.48
C PRO A 91 20.50 -28.36 27.96
N GLN A 92 20.37 -29.31 28.90
CA GLN A 92 20.31 -30.74 28.62
C GLN A 92 19.18 -31.08 27.64
N GLU A 93 19.47 -32.00 26.73
CA GLU A 93 18.53 -32.57 25.77
C GLU A 93 17.21 -32.97 26.46
N THR A 94 16.12 -32.33 26.06
CA THR A 94 14.79 -32.88 26.28
C THR A 94 14.01 -32.92 24.98
N THR A 95 13.55 -34.15 24.70
CA THR A 95 12.53 -34.61 23.75
C THR A 95 12.91 -34.70 22.25
N ALA A 96 13.17 -35.94 21.83
CA ALA A 96 13.40 -36.41 20.46
C ALA A 96 12.16 -36.40 19.54
N ARG A 97 11.17 -35.53 19.80
CA ARG A 97 10.04 -35.32 18.88
C ARG A 97 9.66 -33.85 18.83
N PRO A 98 9.93 -33.16 17.72
CA PRO A 98 9.23 -31.93 17.41
C PRO A 98 7.77 -32.29 17.12
N THR A 99 6.84 -31.76 17.90
CA THR A 99 5.49 -31.50 17.38
C THR A 99 5.67 -30.65 16.12
N PRO A 100 5.00 -30.94 14.99
CA PRO A 100 5.07 -30.07 13.84
C PRO A 100 4.52 -28.71 14.24
N GLY A 101 5.41 -27.77 14.56
CA GLY A 101 5.06 -26.36 14.60
C GLY A 101 4.47 -26.04 13.24
N ALA A 102 3.32 -25.35 13.23
CA ALA A 102 2.78 -24.73 12.03
C ALA A 102 3.94 -24.13 11.26
N GLY A 103 4.05 -24.48 9.97
CA GLY A 103 5.09 -23.95 9.09
C GLY A 103 5.13 -22.42 9.17
N PRO A 104 6.23 -21.78 8.75
CA PRO A 104 6.34 -20.32 8.77
C PRO A 104 5.06 -19.69 8.21
N GLU A 105 4.29 -19.00 9.06
CA GLU A 105 3.05 -18.36 8.63
C GLU A 105 3.41 -17.38 7.51
N VAL A 106 2.95 -17.69 6.29
CA VAL A 106 3.26 -16.90 5.10
C VAL A 106 2.79 -15.47 5.36
N PRO A 107 3.68 -14.46 5.30
CA PRO A 107 3.30 -13.07 5.48
C PRO A 107 2.30 -12.66 4.39
N VAL A 108 1.17 -12.07 4.77
CA VAL A 108 0.10 -11.64 3.87
C VAL A 108 0.04 -10.11 3.86
N PRO A 109 0.17 -9.45 2.70
CA PRO A 109 0.12 -7.99 2.61
C PRO A 109 -1.26 -7.45 3.01
N PRO A 110 -1.37 -6.15 3.35
CA PRO A 110 -2.64 -5.58 3.77
C PRO A 110 -3.65 -5.52 2.62
N ALA A 111 -4.90 -5.91 2.86
CA ALA A 111 -5.98 -5.86 1.86
C ALA A 111 -7.28 -5.28 2.46
N LEU A 112 -7.95 -4.41 1.70
CA LEU A 112 -9.19 -3.74 2.11
C LEU A 112 -10.39 -4.69 2.00
N TYR A 113 -11.17 -4.71 3.07
CA TYR A 113 -12.40 -5.46 3.18
C TYR A 113 -13.62 -4.61 2.81
N SER A 114 -13.61 -3.32 3.17
CA SER A 114 -14.70 -2.39 2.90
C SER A 114 -14.32 -1.41 1.80
N ASN A 115 -15.33 -0.85 1.13
CA ASN A 115 -15.15 0.08 0.03
C ASN A 115 -14.99 1.52 0.53
N PRO A 116 -13.80 2.14 0.37
CA PRO A 116 -13.65 3.59 0.40
C PRO A 116 -14.69 4.30 -0.45
N PHE A 117 -15.46 5.18 0.18
CA PHE A 117 -16.44 6.01 -0.50
C PHE A 117 -16.34 7.45 -0.02
N HIS A 118 -16.59 8.37 -0.95
CA HIS A 118 -16.67 9.79 -0.65
C HIS A 118 -17.88 10.07 0.24
N GLN A 119 -17.70 10.94 1.23
CA GLN A 119 -18.79 11.39 2.11
C GLN A 119 -19.02 12.89 1.95
N SER A 120 -20.29 13.28 1.96
CA SER A 120 -20.72 14.67 2.01
C SER A 120 -21.51 14.90 3.30
N VAL A 121 -20.98 15.76 4.16
CA VAL A 121 -21.60 16.10 5.45
C VAL A 121 -21.93 17.58 5.51
N ARG A 122 -22.97 17.95 6.24
CA ARG A 122 -23.24 19.36 6.52
C ARG A 122 -22.27 19.88 7.59
N ALA A 123 -21.90 21.15 7.51
CA ALA A 123 -21.14 21.81 8.56
C ALA A 123 -21.80 21.61 9.95
N GLY A 124 -21.01 21.20 10.93
CA GLY A 124 -21.43 20.80 12.27
C GLY A 124 -21.84 19.34 12.44
N GLY A 125 -21.91 18.56 11.35
CA GLY A 125 -22.15 17.12 11.41
C GLY A 125 -20.96 16.32 11.94
N THR A 126 -21.15 15.00 12.10
CA THR A 126 -20.07 14.07 12.46
C THR A 126 -19.86 13.08 11.34
N VAL A 127 -18.60 12.84 10.96
CA VAL A 127 -18.21 11.90 9.90
C VAL A 127 -17.36 10.81 10.50
N SER A 128 -17.51 9.60 9.98
CA SER A 128 -16.69 8.45 10.34
C SER A 128 -16.22 7.75 9.07
N PHE A 129 -14.90 7.59 8.93
CA PHE A 129 -14.27 6.74 7.94
C PHE A 129 -13.68 5.50 8.62
N ARG A 130 -13.98 4.32 8.07
CA ARG A 130 -13.44 3.05 8.55
C ARG A 130 -12.48 2.50 7.51
N CYS A 131 -11.28 2.16 7.96
CA CYS A 131 -10.31 1.46 7.15
C CYS A 131 -10.26 -0.01 7.58
N ASP A 132 -11.23 -0.80 7.11
CA ASP A 132 -11.31 -2.21 7.46
C ASP A 132 -10.32 -3.00 6.59
N VAL A 133 -9.17 -3.33 7.17
CA VAL A 133 -8.07 -4.00 6.48
C VAL A 133 -7.73 -5.34 7.12
N SER A 134 -7.42 -6.32 6.28
CA SER A 134 -6.84 -7.60 6.66
C SER A 134 -5.33 -7.59 6.40
N GLY A 135 -4.58 -8.53 6.97
CA GLY A 135 -3.13 -8.68 6.73
C GLY A 135 -2.45 -9.47 7.84
N ARG A 136 -1.32 -10.12 7.54
CA ARG A 136 -0.51 -10.91 8.49
C ARG A 136 0.98 -10.58 8.36
N PRO A 137 1.65 -10.08 9.42
CA PRO A 137 1.11 -9.66 10.72
C PRO A 137 0.05 -8.54 10.60
N ARG A 138 -0.75 -8.33 11.66
CA ARG A 138 -1.83 -7.32 11.66
C ARG A 138 -1.28 -5.95 11.24
N PRO A 139 -1.84 -5.29 10.21
CA PRO A 139 -1.34 -4.01 9.75
C PRO A 139 -1.50 -2.90 10.80
N ASP A 140 -0.49 -2.04 10.89
CA ASP A 140 -0.59 -0.76 11.58
C ASP A 140 -1.32 0.24 10.69
N ILE A 141 -2.30 0.95 11.24
CA ILE A 141 -3.21 1.84 10.49
C ILE A 141 -2.95 3.28 10.90
N THR A 142 -2.61 4.09 9.91
CA THR A 142 -2.43 5.53 10.05
C THR A 142 -3.32 6.26 9.06
N TRP A 143 -3.73 7.47 9.41
CA TRP A 143 -4.48 8.33 8.51
C TRP A 143 -3.64 9.54 8.14
N GLU A 144 -3.78 10.03 6.92
CA GLU A 144 -3.18 11.28 6.49
C GLU A 144 -4.23 12.16 5.83
N LYS A 145 -4.19 13.47 6.07
CA LYS A 145 -5.00 14.45 5.35
C LYS A 145 -4.13 15.12 4.31
N GLN A 146 -4.55 15.08 3.06
CA GLN A 146 -3.87 15.79 1.99
C GLN A 146 -3.94 17.29 2.26
N THR A 147 -2.80 17.96 2.16
CA THR A 147 -2.72 19.42 2.29
C THR A 147 -2.24 20.04 0.98
N GLU A 148 -2.45 21.35 0.82
CA GLU A 148 -1.88 22.08 -0.32
C GLU A 148 -0.36 22.28 -0.19
N GLN A 149 0.20 22.02 1.00
CA GLN A 149 1.63 22.06 1.25
C GLN A 149 2.19 20.66 0.91
N GLU A 150 3.45 20.57 0.48
CA GLU A 150 4.03 19.29 -0.01
C GLU A 150 4.03 18.15 1.04
N GLU A 151 3.77 18.47 2.31
CA GLU A 151 3.66 17.50 3.39
C GLU A 151 2.20 17.20 3.75
N ASN A 152 1.81 15.93 3.64
CA ASN A 152 0.54 15.43 4.16
C ASN A 152 0.54 15.46 5.69
N PHE A 153 -0.59 15.83 6.29
CA PHE A 153 -0.72 15.85 7.75
C PHE A 153 -1.06 14.45 8.28
N ILE A 154 -0.10 13.80 8.94
CA ILE A 154 -0.27 12.44 9.49
C ILE A 154 -0.98 12.49 10.84
N MET A 155 -2.07 11.73 10.95
CA MET A 155 -2.91 11.54 12.13
C MET A 155 -2.73 10.14 12.71
N ARG A 156 -2.22 10.08 13.94
CA ARG A 156 -1.98 8.82 14.67
C ARG A 156 -3.01 8.60 15.80
N PRO A 157 -3.30 7.34 16.18
CA PRO A 157 -4.31 7.01 17.21
C PRO A 157 -3.99 7.55 18.62
N ASP A 158 -2.74 7.90 18.89
CA ASP A 158 -2.23 8.36 20.19
C ASP A 158 -2.27 9.90 20.37
N GLN A 159 -2.76 10.63 19.37
CA GLN A 159 -2.77 12.09 19.35
C GLN A 159 -4.17 12.65 19.04
N MET A 160 -4.54 13.76 19.69
CA MET A 160 -5.79 14.48 19.41
C MET A 160 -5.53 15.64 18.46
N TYR A 161 -6.30 15.72 17.37
CA TYR A 161 -6.16 16.75 16.34
C TYR A 161 -7.41 17.63 16.30
N GLY A 162 -7.63 18.40 17.38
CA GLY A 162 -8.79 19.28 17.49
C GLY A 162 -10.11 18.49 17.52
N ASN A 163 -10.86 18.55 16.43
CA ASN A 163 -12.14 17.84 16.27
C ASN A 163 -12.03 16.47 15.59
N VAL A 164 -10.81 16.01 15.29
CA VAL A 164 -10.54 14.71 14.67
C VAL A 164 -9.96 13.73 15.68
N VAL A 165 -10.47 12.49 15.66
CA VAL A 165 -10.03 11.38 16.52
C VAL A 165 -9.80 10.14 15.66
N VAL A 166 -8.63 9.50 15.83
CA VAL A 166 -8.35 8.18 15.25
C VAL A 166 -8.43 7.15 16.37
N THR A 167 -9.25 6.13 16.18
CA THR A 167 -9.46 5.06 17.17
C THR A 167 -8.41 3.95 17.03
N ASN A 168 -8.29 3.10 18.05
CA ASN A 168 -7.44 1.90 18.05
C ASN A 168 -7.87 0.81 17.03
N ILE A 169 -9.06 0.93 16.46
CA ILE A 169 -9.58 0.05 15.40
C ILE A 169 -9.34 0.63 14.00
N GLY A 170 -8.58 1.73 13.87
CA GLY A 170 -8.27 2.33 12.56
C GLY A 170 -9.42 3.16 11.97
N GLN A 171 -10.44 3.50 12.75
CA GLN A 171 -11.53 4.39 12.35
C GLN A 171 -11.15 5.84 12.64
N LEU A 172 -11.32 6.72 11.65
CA LEU A 172 -11.17 8.18 11.76
C LEU A 172 -12.55 8.83 11.94
N VAL A 173 -12.70 9.64 12.98
CA VAL A 173 -13.96 10.33 13.31
C VAL A 173 -13.70 11.83 13.38
N ILE A 174 -14.52 12.61 12.67
CA ILE A 174 -14.48 14.08 12.65
C ILE A 174 -15.77 14.59 13.27
N TYR A 175 -15.68 15.24 14.42
CA TYR A 175 -16.81 15.85 15.10
C TYR A 175 -17.00 17.29 14.65
N ASN A 176 -18.24 17.79 14.70
CA ASN A 176 -18.57 19.19 14.42
C ASN A 176 -17.85 19.71 13.15
N ALA A 177 -18.02 18.98 12.04
CA ALA A 177 -17.23 19.14 10.82
C ALA A 177 -17.26 20.58 10.30
N ARG A 178 -16.09 21.12 9.98
CA ARG A 178 -15.86 22.48 9.51
C ARG A 178 -15.51 22.46 8.03
N HIS A 179 -15.67 23.58 7.34
CA HIS A 179 -15.30 23.66 5.92
C HIS A 179 -13.79 23.38 5.68
N GLU A 180 -12.94 23.69 6.65
CA GLU A 180 -11.50 23.36 6.65
C GLU A 180 -11.19 21.86 6.75
N ASP A 181 -12.14 21.06 7.24
CA ASP A 181 -12.01 19.61 7.34
C ASP A 181 -12.24 18.93 5.98
N ALA A 182 -12.78 19.64 4.99
CA ALA A 182 -12.89 19.10 3.63
C ALA A 182 -11.49 18.76 3.08
N GLY A 183 -11.39 17.66 2.36
CA GLY A 183 -10.12 17.14 1.87
C GLY A 183 -10.16 15.65 1.57
N ILE A 184 -9.03 15.13 1.11
CA ILE A 184 -8.81 13.69 0.95
C ILE A 184 -8.14 13.16 2.22
N TYR A 185 -8.77 12.16 2.83
CA TYR A 185 -8.23 11.42 3.96
C TYR A 185 -7.74 10.07 3.46
N THR A 186 -6.43 9.83 3.48
CA THR A 186 -5.86 8.57 3.02
C THR A 186 -5.58 7.67 4.21
N CYS A 187 -6.17 6.48 4.21
CA CYS A 187 -5.78 5.42 5.13
C CYS A 187 -4.52 4.75 4.58
N THR A 188 -3.48 4.65 5.41
CA THR A 188 -2.28 3.87 5.14
C THR A 188 -2.22 2.70 6.12
N ALA A 189 -2.30 1.48 5.60
CA ALA A 189 -2.16 0.23 6.35
C ALA A 189 -0.83 -0.46 6.00
N ARG A 190 0.01 -0.73 7.00
CA ARG A 190 1.38 -1.26 6.79
C ARG A 190 1.64 -2.48 7.64
N ASN A 191 2.20 -3.54 7.04
CA ASN A 191 2.81 -4.65 7.79
C ASN A 191 4.15 -5.06 7.15
N ALA A 192 4.79 -6.09 7.68
CA ALA A 192 6.07 -6.59 7.16
C ALA A 192 5.99 -7.15 5.72
N ALA A 193 4.79 -7.48 5.25
CA ALA A 193 4.55 -8.07 3.93
C ALA A 193 4.19 -7.03 2.86
N GLY A 194 3.77 -5.81 3.24
CA GLY A 194 3.39 -4.79 2.27
C GLY A 194 2.73 -3.54 2.87
N LEU A 195 2.28 -2.69 1.96
CA LEU A 195 1.66 -1.40 2.23
C LEU A 195 0.40 -1.26 1.37
N LEU A 196 -0.68 -0.75 1.98
CA LEU A 196 -1.92 -0.42 1.30
C LEU A 196 -2.28 1.03 1.60
N ARG A 197 -2.72 1.76 0.56
CA ARG A 197 -3.26 3.11 0.67
C ARG A 197 -4.66 3.18 0.08
N ALA A 198 -5.55 3.92 0.72
CA ALA A 198 -6.89 4.17 0.21
C ALA A 198 -7.41 5.55 0.58
N ASP A 199 -7.96 6.24 -0.41
CA ASP A 199 -8.41 7.63 -0.30
C ASP A 199 -9.90 7.71 0.03
N PHE A 200 -10.23 8.56 1.00
CA PHE A 200 -11.59 8.84 1.48
C PHE A 200 -11.86 10.36 1.34
N PRO A 201 -12.47 10.79 0.21
CA PRO A 201 -12.80 12.20 0.01
C PRO A 201 -13.93 12.66 0.94
N LEU A 202 -13.75 13.79 1.61
CA LEU A 202 -14.76 14.41 2.48
C LEU A 202 -15.15 15.81 1.97
N SER A 203 -16.42 15.98 1.63
CA SER A 203 -17.02 17.29 1.35
C SER A 203 -17.81 17.79 2.56
N VAL A 204 -17.59 19.05 2.95
CA VAL A 204 -18.35 19.70 4.03
C VAL A 204 -19.19 20.83 3.44
N VAL A 205 -20.48 20.55 3.23
CA VAL A 205 -21.43 21.48 2.59
C VAL A 205 -22.04 22.47 3.56
N ARG A 206 -22.40 23.66 3.07
CA ARG A 206 -23.07 24.67 3.89
C ARG A 206 -24.49 24.25 4.27
N ARG A 207 -24.98 24.78 5.38
CA ARG A 207 -26.38 24.64 5.78
C ARG A 207 -27.18 25.64 4.94
N GLU A 208 -27.79 25.20 3.85
CA GLU A 208 -28.69 26.08 3.10
C GLU A 208 -29.87 26.52 3.97
N PRO A 209 -30.15 27.83 4.08
CA PRO A 209 -31.42 28.31 4.59
C PRO A 209 -32.47 28.16 3.47
N GLY A 210 -33.16 27.01 3.44
CA GLY A 210 -34.48 26.87 2.80
C GLY A 210 -34.61 27.30 1.33
N GLY A 211 -33.61 27.07 0.48
CA GLY A 211 -33.71 27.31 -0.96
C GLY A 211 -34.20 26.09 -1.72
N THR A 212 -35.29 26.22 -2.48
CA THR A 212 -35.74 25.19 -3.43
C THR A 212 -34.67 24.94 -4.51
N PRO A 213 -34.31 23.69 -4.83
CA PRO A 213 -33.35 23.41 -5.90
C PRO A 213 -33.94 23.91 -7.24
N ARG A 214 -33.28 24.89 -7.87
CA ARG A 214 -33.63 25.29 -9.24
C ARG A 214 -33.28 24.12 -10.16
N ALA A 215 -34.32 23.45 -10.66
CA ALA A 215 -34.25 22.53 -11.78
C ALA A 215 -33.88 23.29 -13.07
N GLY A 216 -32.59 23.63 -13.22
CA GLY A 216 -32.00 23.97 -14.50
C GLY A 216 -31.54 22.69 -15.18
N SER A 217 -31.86 22.54 -16.47
CA SER A 217 -31.39 21.42 -17.29
C SER A 217 -29.85 21.28 -17.21
N PRO A 218 -29.29 20.05 -17.13
CA PRO A 218 -27.85 19.86 -17.02
C PRO A 218 -27.21 20.17 -18.37
N GLN A 219 -26.73 21.41 -18.54
CA GLN A 219 -25.76 21.67 -19.60
C GLN A 219 -24.44 20.98 -19.22
N PRO A 220 -23.81 20.22 -20.13
CA PRO A 220 -22.53 19.57 -19.88
C PRO A 220 -21.48 20.61 -19.46
N PHE A 221 -20.74 20.33 -18.39
CA PHE A 221 -19.64 21.17 -17.97
C PHE A 221 -18.53 21.13 -19.05
N PRO A 222 -18.01 22.28 -19.54
CA PRO A 222 -17.00 22.28 -20.58
C PRO A 222 -15.70 21.62 -20.09
N SER A 223 -15.26 20.55 -20.75
CA SER A 223 -14.03 19.82 -20.38
C SER A 223 -12.77 20.70 -20.40
N ALA A 224 -12.74 21.74 -21.23
CA ALA A 224 -11.65 22.72 -21.29
C ALA A 224 -11.47 23.52 -19.99
N GLU A 225 -12.52 23.70 -19.17
CA GLU A 225 -12.39 24.35 -17.86
C GLU A 225 -11.63 23.46 -16.87
N CYS A 226 -11.82 22.13 -16.91
CA CYS A 226 -11.14 21.18 -16.02
C CYS A 226 -9.62 21.20 -16.14
N LEU A 227 -9.08 21.60 -17.30
CA LEU A 227 -7.65 21.69 -17.55
C LEU A 227 -7.02 22.99 -17.02
N LYS A 228 -7.84 23.96 -16.60
CA LYS A 228 -7.33 25.22 -16.08
C LYS A 228 -6.90 25.08 -14.63
N GLU A 229 -5.77 25.71 -14.29
CA GLU A 229 -5.27 25.77 -12.92
C GLU A 229 -6.25 26.48 -11.97
N PRO A 230 -6.38 26.03 -10.72
CA PRO A 230 -7.32 26.61 -9.76
C PRO A 230 -6.99 28.08 -9.47
N ASP A 231 -8.03 28.92 -9.38
CA ASP A 231 -7.91 30.34 -9.04
C ASP A 231 -7.49 30.51 -7.56
N ARG A 232 -6.17 30.52 -7.30
CA ARG A 232 -5.58 30.67 -5.94
C ARG A 232 -5.51 32.12 -5.45
N ARG A 233 -6.13 33.06 -6.16
CA ARG A 233 -6.13 34.48 -5.79
C ARG A 233 -6.85 34.66 -4.47
N ARG A 234 -6.19 35.33 -3.53
CA ARG A 234 -6.75 35.62 -2.21
C ARG A 234 -7.62 36.87 -2.30
N CYS A 235 -8.94 36.65 -2.25
CA CYS A 235 -9.96 37.69 -2.19
C CYS A 235 -10.66 37.64 -0.82
N GLU A 236 -11.82 38.29 -0.68
CA GLU A 236 -12.50 38.49 0.61
C GLU A 236 -13.05 37.20 1.24
N ALA A 237 -13.34 36.15 0.46
CA ALA A 237 -13.83 34.88 0.97
C ALA A 237 -12.70 33.85 1.10
N LEU A 238 -12.74 33.01 2.13
CA LEU A 238 -11.81 31.89 2.30
C LEU A 238 -12.62 30.60 2.38
N GLU A 239 -12.83 29.96 1.24
CA GLU A 239 -13.61 28.74 1.13
C GLU A 239 -12.74 27.57 0.69
N VAL A 240 -12.91 26.40 1.29
CA VAL A 240 -12.32 25.18 0.74
C VAL A 240 -13.24 24.67 -0.37
N ARG A 241 -12.70 24.56 -1.58
CA ARG A 241 -13.40 24.08 -2.78
C ARG A 241 -12.61 22.93 -3.39
N TRP A 242 -13.27 22.12 -4.22
CA TRP A 242 -12.63 21.07 -5.01
C TRP A 242 -12.27 21.59 -6.39
N HIS A 243 -11.12 21.24 -6.94
CA HIS A 243 -10.78 21.44 -8.34
C HIS A 243 -10.26 20.15 -8.95
N PHE A 244 -10.40 19.99 -10.26
CA PHE A 244 -9.75 18.91 -10.97
C PHE A 244 -8.27 19.25 -11.17
N ASP A 245 -7.40 18.34 -10.75
CA ASP A 245 -5.97 18.40 -11.02
C ASP A 245 -5.64 17.44 -12.17
N ALA A 246 -5.30 18.00 -13.32
CA ALA A 246 -5.01 17.21 -14.53
C ALA A 246 -3.70 16.40 -14.41
N LYS A 247 -2.77 16.79 -13.53
CA LYS A 247 -1.50 16.09 -13.34
C LYS A 247 -1.70 14.80 -12.53
N GLN A 248 -2.49 14.87 -11.47
CA GLN A 248 -2.84 13.73 -10.60
C GLN A 248 -4.05 12.94 -11.15
N GLY A 249 -4.83 13.54 -12.03
CA GLY A 249 -6.06 12.98 -12.58
C GLY A 249 -7.12 12.75 -11.52
N SER A 250 -7.20 13.64 -10.52
CA SER A 250 -8.11 13.54 -9.38
C SER A 250 -8.65 14.91 -8.98
N CYS A 251 -9.72 14.93 -8.20
CA CYS A 251 -10.27 16.14 -7.62
C CYS A 251 -9.62 16.42 -6.27
N LEU A 252 -8.97 17.57 -6.12
CA LEU A 252 -8.24 17.95 -4.92
C LEU A 252 -8.86 19.20 -4.30
N THR A 253 -8.67 19.39 -3.00
CA THR A 253 -9.14 20.61 -2.33
C THR A 253 -8.14 21.74 -2.45
N PHE A 254 -8.65 22.96 -2.62
CA PHE A 254 -7.87 24.18 -2.55
C PHE A 254 -8.64 25.31 -1.84
N ARG A 255 -7.90 26.31 -1.36
CA ARG A 255 -8.45 27.55 -0.79
C ARG A 255 -8.84 28.50 -1.92
N TYR A 256 -10.14 28.65 -2.12
CA TYR A 256 -10.74 29.57 -3.07
C TYR A 256 -11.06 30.92 -2.42
N GLY A 257 -10.63 32.00 -3.08
CA GLY A 257 -10.79 33.37 -2.63
C GLY A 257 -12.21 33.96 -2.76
N GLY A 258 -13.13 33.26 -3.43
CA GLY A 258 -14.45 33.80 -3.80
C GLY A 258 -14.44 34.72 -5.02
N CYS A 259 -13.31 34.81 -5.73
CA CYS A 259 -13.15 35.61 -6.94
C CYS A 259 -12.39 34.78 -7.99
N GLY A 260 -12.69 35.00 -9.26
CA GLY A 260 -12.04 34.25 -10.34
C GLY A 260 -12.93 34.14 -11.57
N ALA A 261 -12.30 33.91 -12.72
CA ALA A 261 -13.01 33.63 -13.97
C ALA A 261 -13.06 32.13 -14.26
N ASN A 262 -12.23 31.32 -13.59
CA ASN A 262 -12.17 29.88 -13.80
C ASN A 262 -13.36 29.16 -13.14
N ARG A 263 -13.94 28.20 -13.84
CA ARG A 263 -15.06 27.37 -13.36
C ARG A 263 -14.62 26.03 -12.77
N ASN A 264 -13.32 25.70 -12.80
CA ASN A 264 -12.73 24.51 -12.17
C ASN A 264 -12.69 24.64 -10.64
N HIS A 265 -13.85 24.86 -10.02
CA HIS A 265 -14.04 24.89 -8.60
C HIS A 265 -15.45 24.39 -8.27
N PHE A 266 -15.56 23.46 -7.33
CA PHE A 266 -16.79 22.74 -7.01
C PHE A 266 -17.00 22.72 -5.49
N GLU A 267 -18.25 22.63 -5.04
CA GLU A 267 -18.54 22.54 -3.59
C GLU A 267 -18.25 21.15 -3.05
N THR A 268 -18.51 20.12 -3.87
CA THR A 268 -18.32 18.73 -3.48
C THR A 268 -17.36 17.98 -4.40
N TYR A 269 -16.72 16.95 -3.85
CA TYR A 269 -15.90 16.00 -4.61
C TYR A 269 -16.70 15.34 -5.73
N GLU A 270 -17.97 15.02 -5.47
CA GLU A 270 -18.85 14.37 -6.44
C GLU A 270 -19.14 15.26 -7.64
N GLU A 271 -19.42 16.55 -7.43
CA GLU A 271 -19.60 17.53 -8.50
C GLU A 271 -18.36 17.65 -9.38
N CYS A 272 -17.18 17.78 -8.76
CA CYS A 272 -15.91 17.86 -9.48
C CYS A 272 -15.68 16.60 -10.33
N ARG A 273 -15.89 15.42 -9.74
CA ARG A 273 -15.75 14.14 -10.44
C ARG A 273 -16.74 14.04 -11.60
N ALA A 274 -18.00 14.37 -11.39
CA ALA A 274 -19.01 14.32 -12.45
C ALA A 274 -18.69 15.28 -13.60
N ALA A 275 -18.19 16.48 -13.30
CA ALA A 275 -17.88 17.49 -14.29
C ALA A 275 -16.60 17.19 -15.09
N CYS A 276 -15.55 16.70 -14.45
CA CYS A 276 -14.21 16.60 -15.04
C CYS A 276 -13.72 15.18 -15.29
N LEU A 277 -14.19 14.21 -14.49
CA LEU A 277 -13.89 12.79 -14.65
C LEU A 277 -15.02 12.05 -15.39
N GLY A 278 -16.05 12.74 -15.89
CA GLY A 278 -17.21 12.16 -16.59
C GLY A 278 -16.92 11.35 -17.88
N SER A 279 -15.64 11.18 -18.24
CA SER A 279 -15.17 10.24 -19.28
C SER A 279 -14.42 9.01 -18.74
N ALA A 280 -14.03 8.99 -17.46
CA ALA A 280 -13.53 7.82 -16.74
C ALA A 280 -14.71 7.09 -16.07
N ARG A 281 -14.87 5.79 -16.32
CA ARG A 281 -15.97 5.01 -15.75
C ARG A 281 -15.91 5.05 -14.21
N PRO A 282 -17.02 5.33 -13.49
CA PRO A 282 -17.04 5.42 -12.02
C PRO A 282 -16.45 4.21 -11.32
N THR A 283 -16.58 3.04 -11.94
CA THR A 283 -15.98 1.77 -11.52
C THR A 283 -14.48 1.88 -11.24
N CYS A 284 -13.72 2.55 -12.10
CA CYS A 284 -12.26 2.53 -12.07
C CYS A 284 -11.65 3.45 -11.01
N LEU A 285 -12.49 4.21 -10.31
CA LEU A 285 -12.09 5.07 -9.20
C LEU A 285 -12.36 4.39 -7.85
N LEU A 286 -12.97 3.20 -7.86
CA LEU A 286 -13.22 2.44 -6.65
C LEU A 286 -11.95 1.67 -6.26
N PRO A 287 -11.73 1.42 -4.96
CA PRO A 287 -10.65 0.56 -4.46
C PRO A 287 -10.83 -0.90 -4.89
N MET A 288 -9.81 -1.74 -4.76
CA MET A 288 -9.96 -3.19 -4.92
C MET A 288 -10.37 -3.81 -3.58
N VAL A 289 -11.55 -4.44 -3.52
CA VAL A 289 -12.20 -4.85 -2.27
C VAL A 289 -12.37 -6.37 -2.21
N GLN A 290 -11.73 -7.00 -1.22
CA GLN A 290 -11.77 -8.46 -1.01
C GLN A 290 -13.10 -8.94 -0.43
N GLY A 291 -13.68 -8.21 0.52
CA GLY A 291 -14.95 -8.55 1.16
C GLY A 291 -14.89 -9.66 2.25
N PRO A 292 -16.04 -9.97 2.90
CA PRO A 292 -16.23 -10.92 4.01
C PRO A 292 -15.89 -12.35 3.78
N CYS A 293 -16.25 -12.81 2.60
CA CYS A 293 -16.42 -14.23 2.40
C CYS A 293 -15.05 -14.89 2.21
N GLN A 294 -15.01 -16.20 2.43
CA GLN A 294 -13.79 -16.99 2.35
C GLN A 294 -13.74 -17.86 1.08
N ASN A 295 -14.47 -17.46 0.04
CA ASN A 295 -14.44 -18.10 -1.27
C ASN A 295 -13.41 -17.38 -2.15
N TRP A 296 -12.14 -17.72 -1.95
CA TRP A 296 -11.00 -17.02 -2.54
C TRP A 296 -10.91 -17.23 -4.05
N GLU A 297 -11.20 -16.17 -4.80
CA GLU A 297 -11.14 -16.13 -6.25
C GLU A 297 -10.12 -15.07 -6.70
N PRO A 298 -9.18 -15.40 -7.61
CA PRO A 298 -8.29 -14.41 -8.21
C PRO A 298 -9.11 -13.48 -9.12
N ARG A 299 -8.99 -12.17 -8.90
CA ARG A 299 -9.67 -11.12 -9.68
C ARG A 299 -8.71 -10.00 -10.02
N TRP A 300 -9.14 -9.10 -10.89
CA TRP A 300 -8.42 -7.91 -11.32
C TRP A 300 -9.17 -6.64 -10.95
N ALA A 301 -8.45 -5.58 -10.60
CA ALA A 301 -9.02 -4.28 -10.30
C ALA A 301 -8.08 -3.18 -10.75
N TYR A 302 -8.64 -2.08 -11.25
CA TYR A 302 -7.85 -0.93 -11.68
C TYR A 302 -7.36 -0.13 -10.46
N ASN A 303 -6.05 -0.02 -10.31
CA ASN A 303 -5.44 0.81 -9.28
C ASN A 303 -5.24 2.23 -9.82
N HIS A 304 -6.04 3.18 -9.34
CA HIS A 304 -5.96 4.58 -9.76
C HIS A 304 -4.72 5.33 -9.28
N LEU A 305 -4.02 4.82 -8.25
CA LEU A 305 -2.74 5.37 -7.77
C LEU A 305 -1.60 4.94 -8.70
N LEU A 306 -1.59 3.67 -9.10
CA LEU A 306 -0.58 3.09 -10.01
C LEU A 306 -0.95 3.20 -11.50
N LYS A 307 -2.16 3.71 -11.82
CA LYS A 307 -2.74 3.79 -13.17
C LYS A 307 -2.73 2.47 -13.96
N GLN A 308 -2.81 1.33 -13.27
CA GLN A 308 -2.70 -0.01 -13.87
C GLN A 308 -3.68 -1.01 -13.25
N CYS A 309 -4.05 -2.05 -14.01
CA CYS A 309 -4.84 -3.17 -13.48
C CYS A 309 -3.96 -4.10 -12.64
N HIS A 310 -4.36 -4.32 -11.39
CA HIS A 310 -3.67 -5.15 -10.41
C HIS A 310 -4.52 -6.37 -10.06
N SER A 311 -3.88 -7.52 -9.89
CA SER A 311 -4.57 -8.70 -9.38
C SER A 311 -4.74 -8.61 -7.86
N PHE A 312 -5.88 -9.10 -7.37
CA PHE A 312 -6.20 -9.21 -5.95
C PHE A 312 -7.06 -10.45 -5.69
N VAL A 313 -7.17 -10.86 -4.43
CA VAL A 313 -8.00 -12.00 -4.01
C VAL A 313 -9.37 -11.48 -3.60
N TYR A 314 -10.41 -11.91 -4.29
CA TYR A 314 -11.80 -11.62 -3.93
C TYR A 314 -12.37 -12.75 -3.08
N GLY A 315 -13.05 -12.43 -1.99
CA GLY A 315 -13.63 -13.38 -1.06
C GLY A 315 -14.97 -13.98 -1.50
N GLY A 316 -15.55 -13.51 -2.61
CA GLY A 316 -16.78 -14.02 -3.19
C GLY A 316 -18.05 -13.27 -2.78
N CYS A 317 -17.99 -12.28 -1.89
CA CYS A 317 -19.13 -11.43 -1.53
C CYS A 317 -18.74 -10.01 -1.12
N GLU A 318 -19.72 -9.10 -1.10
CA GLU A 318 -19.62 -7.68 -0.68
C GLU A 318 -18.42 -6.91 -1.24
N GLY A 319 -18.03 -7.21 -2.49
CA GLY A 319 -17.09 -6.39 -3.26
C GLY A 319 -17.75 -5.17 -3.90
N ASN A 320 -16.98 -4.46 -4.72
CA ASN A 320 -17.48 -3.38 -5.56
C ASN A 320 -17.34 -3.71 -7.05
N THR A 321 -17.69 -2.76 -7.92
CA THR A 321 -17.66 -2.98 -9.37
C THR A 321 -16.24 -2.97 -9.96
N ASN A 322 -15.22 -2.50 -9.23
CA ASN A 322 -13.82 -2.58 -9.65
C ASN A 322 -13.27 -3.99 -9.38
N ASN A 323 -13.90 -4.96 -10.01
CA ASN A 323 -13.62 -6.38 -9.84
C ASN A 323 -13.92 -7.07 -11.17
N PHE A 324 -12.85 -7.48 -11.85
CA PHE A 324 -12.84 -8.03 -13.19
C PHE A 324 -12.29 -9.45 -13.16
N GLU A 325 -12.79 -10.30 -14.06
CA GLU A 325 -12.36 -11.70 -14.17
C GLU A 325 -10.96 -11.81 -14.80
N SER A 326 -10.59 -10.87 -15.67
CA SER A 326 -9.31 -10.86 -16.38
C SER A 326 -8.66 -9.48 -16.41
N LYS A 327 -7.35 -9.46 -16.65
CA LYS A 327 -6.59 -8.22 -16.82
C LYS A 327 -7.10 -7.43 -18.03
N GLU A 328 -7.37 -8.10 -19.14
CA GLU A 328 -7.83 -7.49 -20.39
C GLU A 328 -9.18 -6.80 -20.20
N THR A 329 -10.12 -7.45 -19.52
CA THR A 329 -11.44 -6.84 -19.23
C THR A 329 -11.33 -5.62 -18.31
N CYS A 330 -10.39 -5.62 -17.37
CA CYS A 330 -10.09 -4.45 -16.54
C CYS A 330 -9.52 -3.29 -17.39
N GLU A 331 -8.55 -3.58 -18.26
CA GLU A 331 -7.87 -2.59 -19.12
C GLU A 331 -8.79 -2.02 -20.22
N ASP A 332 -9.74 -2.80 -20.72
CA ASP A 332 -10.74 -2.34 -21.69
C ASP A 332 -11.79 -1.42 -21.05
N VAL A 333 -12.14 -1.68 -19.78
CA VAL A 333 -13.17 -0.93 -19.04
C VAL A 333 -12.60 0.35 -18.44
N CYS A 334 -11.35 0.34 -17.98
CA CYS A 334 -10.75 1.44 -17.26
C CYS A 334 -9.79 2.27 -18.12
N PRO A 335 -9.57 3.56 -17.78
CA PRO A 335 -8.63 4.41 -18.50
C PRO A 335 -7.21 3.92 -18.23
N PHE A 336 -6.81 2.88 -18.95
CA PHE A 336 -5.42 2.53 -19.12
C PHE A 336 -4.81 3.61 -20.02
N PRO A 337 -3.60 4.13 -19.72
CA PRO A 337 -2.81 4.77 -20.75
C PRO A 337 -2.55 3.70 -21.81
N LYS A 338 -3.48 3.56 -22.78
CA LYS A 338 -3.16 2.96 -24.07
C LYS A 338 -1.95 3.74 -24.51
N SER A 339 -0.79 3.07 -24.46
CA SER A 339 0.52 3.66 -24.68
C SER A 339 0.39 4.93 -25.49
N LEU A 340 0.82 6.09 -24.97
CA LEU A 340 1.29 7.13 -25.89
C LEU A 340 2.09 6.37 -26.93
N GLN A 341 1.68 6.39 -28.20
CA GLN A 341 2.23 5.49 -29.21
C GLN A 341 3.75 5.61 -29.21
N CYS A 342 4.43 4.76 -28.44
CA CYS A 342 5.87 4.84 -28.30
C CYS A 342 6.37 4.42 -29.66
N LYS A 343 7.11 5.30 -30.33
CA LYS A 343 7.77 4.93 -31.58
C LYS A 343 8.64 3.73 -31.25
N ALA A 344 8.47 2.63 -31.98
CA ALA A 344 9.25 1.42 -31.75
C ALA A 344 10.74 1.76 -31.60
N CYS A 345 11.36 1.29 -30.51
CA CYS A 345 12.76 1.59 -30.21
C CYS A 345 13.63 1.27 -31.43
N ARG A 346 14.20 2.32 -32.02
CA ARG A 346 15.09 2.18 -33.18
C ARG A 346 16.47 1.80 -32.66
N LEU A 347 16.86 0.54 -32.86
CA LEU A 347 18.24 0.12 -32.60
C LEU A 347 19.17 0.97 -33.46
N LYS A 348 19.99 1.80 -32.80
CA LYS A 348 20.99 2.65 -33.47
C LYS A 348 22.11 1.81 -34.08
N SER A 349 22.38 0.63 -33.52
CA SER A 349 23.56 -0.19 -33.85
C SER A 349 23.19 -1.60 -34.33
N LYS A 350 23.91 -2.12 -35.33
CA LYS A 350 23.78 -3.52 -35.76
C LYS A 350 24.38 -4.45 -34.70
N MET A 351 23.90 -5.69 -34.60
CA MET A 351 24.36 -6.71 -33.63
C MET A 351 25.89 -6.83 -33.55
N VAL A 352 26.57 -6.91 -34.69
CA VAL A 352 28.03 -7.06 -34.73
C VAL A 352 28.74 -5.84 -34.13
N LEU A 353 28.31 -4.63 -34.49
CA LEU A 353 28.91 -3.39 -33.97
C LEU A 353 28.62 -3.23 -32.47
N SER A 354 27.44 -3.65 -32.02
CA SER A 354 27.08 -3.58 -30.60
C SER A 354 27.93 -4.55 -29.80
N LEU A 355 28.06 -5.81 -30.25
CA LEU A 355 28.90 -6.83 -29.63
C LEU A 355 30.37 -6.39 -29.49
N CYS A 356 30.90 -5.68 -30.49
CA CYS A 356 32.29 -5.21 -30.46
C CYS A 356 32.51 -3.99 -29.56
N ARG A 357 31.47 -3.19 -29.31
CA ARG A 357 31.56 -1.99 -28.45
C ARG A 357 31.26 -2.29 -26.99
N SER A 358 30.38 -3.25 -26.73
CA SER A 358 29.95 -3.63 -25.39
C SER A 358 31.00 -4.41 -24.63
N ASP A 359 31.17 -4.13 -23.34
CA ASP A 359 32.07 -4.85 -22.45
C ASP A 359 31.58 -6.27 -22.08
N PHE A 360 30.26 -6.46 -22.09
CA PHE A 360 29.64 -7.75 -21.84
C PHE A 360 28.49 -8.04 -22.81
N ALA A 361 28.22 -9.34 -23.00
CA ALA A 361 27.05 -9.83 -23.70
C ALA A 361 26.53 -11.09 -23.00
N ILE A 362 25.25 -11.11 -22.62
CA ILE A 362 24.64 -12.20 -21.87
C ILE A 362 23.32 -12.63 -22.50
N VAL A 363 22.87 -13.83 -22.16
CA VAL A 363 21.49 -14.31 -22.32
C VAL A 363 20.90 -14.44 -20.93
N GLY A 364 19.78 -13.77 -20.67
CA GLY A 364 19.12 -13.85 -19.37
C GLY A 364 17.64 -13.51 -19.43
N ARG A 365 16.89 -13.97 -18.42
CA ARG A 365 15.48 -13.61 -18.24
C ARG A 365 15.38 -12.42 -17.30
N LEU A 366 14.61 -11.44 -17.71
CA LEU A 366 14.29 -10.31 -16.85
C LEU A 366 13.39 -10.77 -15.71
N MET A 367 13.81 -10.53 -14.47
CA MET A 367 13.06 -10.87 -13.27
C MET A 367 12.25 -9.69 -12.77
N GLU A 368 12.88 -8.52 -12.66
CA GLU A 368 12.25 -7.29 -12.20
C GLU A 368 12.98 -6.06 -12.76
N ILE A 369 12.23 -4.96 -12.91
CA ILE A 369 12.75 -3.62 -13.15
C ILE A 369 12.22 -2.74 -12.03
N VAL A 370 13.12 -2.09 -11.31
CA VAL A 370 12.81 -1.10 -10.28
C VAL A 370 13.18 0.27 -10.83
N GLU A 371 12.22 1.18 -10.86
CA GLU A 371 12.41 2.58 -11.26
C GLU A 371 12.72 3.44 -10.03
N ASP A 372 13.74 4.29 -10.14
CA ASP A 372 14.09 5.34 -9.18
C ASP A 372 14.15 6.70 -9.90
N GLN A 373 14.14 7.79 -9.15
CA GLN A 373 13.86 9.16 -9.62
C GLN A 373 14.60 9.58 -10.91
N ASP A 374 15.86 9.15 -11.10
CA ASP A 374 16.70 9.47 -12.27
C ASP A 374 17.40 8.25 -12.91
N SER A 375 17.18 7.04 -12.39
CA SER A 375 17.85 5.81 -12.86
C SER A 375 17.01 4.58 -12.53
N GLY A 376 17.36 3.43 -13.09
CA GLY A 376 16.65 2.18 -12.77
C GLY A 376 17.56 1.01 -12.59
N ILE A 377 17.01 -0.05 -12.02
CA ILE A 377 17.72 -1.29 -11.76
C ILE A 377 16.94 -2.42 -12.40
N ALA A 378 17.56 -3.13 -13.34
CA ALA A 378 17.03 -4.35 -13.92
C ALA A 378 17.78 -5.56 -13.40
N ARG A 379 17.05 -6.56 -12.90
CA ARG A 379 17.63 -7.83 -12.43
C ARG A 379 17.37 -8.94 -13.44
N PHE A 380 18.43 -9.63 -13.84
CA PHE A 380 18.37 -10.74 -14.79
C PHE A 380 18.81 -12.04 -14.15
N ALA A 381 18.03 -13.10 -14.36
CA ALA A 381 18.49 -14.47 -14.15
C ALA A 381 19.33 -14.89 -15.37
N LEU A 382 20.61 -15.15 -15.17
CA LEU A 382 21.55 -15.50 -16.24
C LEU A 382 21.30 -16.94 -16.71
N GLU A 383 21.11 -17.11 -18.02
CA GLU A 383 21.06 -18.42 -18.67
C GLU A 383 22.39 -18.75 -19.36
N ASP A 384 23.01 -17.75 -20.00
CA ASP A 384 24.30 -17.92 -20.67
C ASP A 384 25.09 -16.60 -20.64
N VAL A 385 26.42 -16.69 -20.64
CA VAL A 385 27.31 -15.53 -20.74
C VAL A 385 28.06 -15.67 -22.05
N LEU A 386 27.83 -14.76 -22.99
CA LEU A 386 28.43 -14.83 -24.33
C LEU A 386 29.80 -14.14 -24.34
N LYS A 387 29.85 -12.91 -23.83
CA LYS A 387 31.04 -12.05 -23.72
C LYS A 387 31.14 -11.49 -22.30
N ASP A 388 32.32 -11.51 -21.73
CA ASP A 388 32.58 -11.03 -20.36
C ASP A 388 34.05 -10.61 -20.25
N GLU A 389 34.33 -9.33 -20.48
CA GLU A 389 35.70 -8.80 -20.48
C GLU A 389 36.11 -8.19 -19.14
N LYS A 390 35.15 -7.61 -18.39
CA LYS A 390 35.44 -6.78 -17.20
C LYS A 390 34.81 -7.25 -15.88
N MET A 391 33.82 -8.17 -15.90
CA MET A 391 33.05 -8.53 -14.70
C MET A 391 33.37 -9.90 -14.12
N GLY A 392 33.88 -10.84 -14.92
CA GLY A 392 34.21 -12.19 -14.44
C GLY A 392 32.98 -13.03 -14.07
N LEU A 393 31.83 -12.73 -14.68
CA LEU A 393 30.55 -13.43 -14.48
C LEU A 393 30.69 -14.95 -14.59
N LYS A 394 31.42 -15.44 -15.59
CA LYS A 394 31.66 -16.89 -15.77
C LYS A 394 32.53 -17.47 -14.66
N PHE A 395 33.58 -16.74 -14.28
CA PHE A 395 34.54 -17.19 -13.28
C PHE A 395 33.92 -17.30 -11.90
N PHE A 396 33.08 -16.34 -11.52
CA PHE A 396 32.37 -16.33 -10.23
C PHE A 396 31.05 -17.12 -10.22
N ASN A 397 30.67 -17.75 -11.34
CA ASN A 397 29.42 -18.51 -11.49
C ASN A 397 28.19 -17.72 -11.03
N ILE A 398 28.12 -16.45 -11.43
CA ILE A 398 27.03 -15.55 -11.07
C ILE A 398 25.73 -16.05 -11.72
N LYS A 399 24.66 -16.17 -10.92
CA LYS A 399 23.33 -16.61 -11.39
C LYS A 399 22.38 -15.45 -11.66
N TYR A 400 22.62 -14.31 -11.03
CA TYR A 400 21.79 -13.12 -11.12
C TYR A 400 22.68 -11.92 -11.39
N LEU A 401 22.34 -11.12 -12.38
CA LEU A 401 23.03 -9.88 -12.68
C LEU A 401 22.11 -8.70 -12.43
N GLU A 402 22.59 -7.75 -11.63
CA GLU A 402 21.96 -6.45 -11.47
C GLU A 402 22.58 -5.48 -12.48
N VAL A 403 21.70 -4.79 -13.22
CA VAL A 403 22.10 -3.91 -14.33
C VAL A 403 21.45 -2.55 -14.12
N THR A 404 22.27 -1.52 -14.03
CA THR A 404 21.82 -0.13 -13.88
C THR A 404 21.38 0.42 -15.22
N LEU A 405 20.21 1.03 -15.25
CA LEU A 405 19.60 1.67 -16.41
C LEU A 405 19.83 3.18 -16.29
N THR A 406 20.60 3.76 -17.21
CA THR A 406 20.97 5.18 -17.21
C THR A 406 20.36 5.90 -18.41
N ASP A 407 20.02 7.18 -18.25
CA ASP A 407 19.47 8.05 -19.31
C ASP A 407 18.20 7.50 -19.99
N MET A 408 17.38 6.75 -19.25
CA MET A 408 16.14 6.16 -19.76
C MET A 408 14.98 7.14 -19.68
N ASP A 409 14.20 7.24 -20.76
CA ASP A 409 12.88 7.86 -20.72
C ASP A 409 11.87 6.83 -20.22
N TRP A 410 11.54 6.87 -18.93
CA TRP A 410 10.59 5.96 -18.28
C TRP A 410 9.16 6.05 -18.84
N SER A 411 8.84 7.13 -19.55
CA SER A 411 7.57 7.28 -20.27
C SER A 411 7.48 6.34 -21.49
N CYS A 412 8.63 6.01 -22.09
CA CYS A 412 8.80 5.08 -23.22
C CYS A 412 10.18 4.41 -23.14
N PRO A 413 10.37 3.40 -22.25
CA PRO A 413 11.68 2.85 -21.99
C PRO A 413 12.26 2.17 -23.25
N CYS A 414 13.43 2.62 -23.66
CA CYS A 414 14.20 2.03 -24.74
C CYS A 414 15.60 1.70 -24.23
N PRO A 415 16.07 0.45 -24.35
CA PRO A 415 15.50 -0.63 -25.14
C PRO A 415 14.31 -1.31 -24.46
N ASN A 416 13.34 -1.79 -25.25
CA ASN A 416 12.11 -2.39 -24.73
C ASN A 416 12.43 -3.73 -24.04
N MET A 417 12.22 -3.79 -22.73
CA MET A 417 12.53 -4.92 -21.85
C MET A 417 11.29 -5.26 -21.04
N THR A 418 10.58 -6.31 -21.45
CA THR A 418 9.37 -6.79 -20.78
C THR A 418 9.65 -8.15 -20.14
N ALA A 419 9.14 -8.35 -18.91
CA ALA A 419 9.36 -9.59 -18.16
C ALA A 419 8.67 -10.82 -18.80
N GLU A 420 7.73 -10.59 -19.73
CA GLU A 420 6.90 -11.62 -20.35
C GLU A 420 7.50 -12.22 -21.65
N ASP A 421 8.56 -11.63 -22.23
CA ASP A 421 9.06 -11.97 -23.59
C ASP A 421 10.10 -13.11 -23.65
N GLY A 422 10.33 -13.85 -22.56
CA GLY A 422 11.31 -14.93 -22.51
C GLY A 422 12.77 -14.44 -22.40
N PRO A 423 13.78 -15.29 -22.71
CA PRO A 423 15.18 -14.91 -22.55
C PRO A 423 15.60 -13.81 -23.54
N LEU A 424 16.40 -12.87 -23.06
CA LEU A 424 16.89 -11.71 -23.81
C LEU A 424 18.41 -11.80 -24.00
N ILE A 425 18.89 -11.40 -25.17
CA ILE A 425 20.30 -11.09 -25.43
C ILE A 425 20.51 -9.62 -25.07
N ILE A 426 21.44 -9.38 -24.15
CA ILE A 426 21.75 -8.07 -23.60
C ILE A 426 23.23 -7.81 -23.84
N MET A 427 23.56 -6.65 -24.43
CA MET A 427 24.94 -6.18 -24.57
C MET A 427 25.03 -4.77 -24.01
N GLY A 428 25.94 -4.56 -23.08
CA GLY A 428 26.11 -3.31 -22.35
C GLY A 428 27.55 -3.09 -21.91
N ASP A 429 27.73 -2.02 -21.14
CA ASP A 429 29.04 -1.53 -20.73
C ASP A 429 29.23 -1.69 -19.22
N VAL A 430 30.49 -1.70 -18.77
CA VAL A 430 30.82 -1.83 -17.35
C VAL A 430 31.46 -0.53 -16.88
N HIS A 431 30.77 0.16 -15.98
CA HIS A 431 31.22 1.40 -15.35
C HIS A 431 31.43 1.15 -13.85
N ASP A 432 32.62 1.43 -13.34
CA ASP A 432 32.99 1.24 -11.92
C ASP A 432 32.67 -0.16 -11.36
N GLY A 433 32.78 -1.19 -12.20
CA GLY A 433 32.49 -2.59 -11.83
C GLY A 433 31.01 -2.97 -11.83
N MET A 434 30.12 -2.05 -12.23
CA MET A 434 28.69 -2.29 -12.36
C MET A 434 28.29 -2.41 -13.84
N ALA A 435 27.38 -3.34 -14.13
CA ALA A 435 26.79 -3.46 -15.46
C ALA A 435 25.81 -2.30 -15.70
N THR A 436 25.96 -1.61 -16.83
CA THR A 436 25.12 -0.47 -17.21
C THR A 436 24.50 -0.65 -18.60
N LEU A 437 23.26 -0.20 -18.77
CA LEU A 437 22.59 -0.08 -20.06
C LEU A 437 22.05 1.34 -20.24
N ASP A 438 22.21 1.83 -21.45
CA ASP A 438 21.72 3.11 -21.94
C ASP A 438 20.69 2.89 -23.08
N PRO A 439 20.05 3.95 -23.61
CA PRO A 439 19.09 3.81 -24.70
C PRO A 439 19.65 3.32 -26.04
N SER A 440 20.98 3.24 -26.17
CA SER A 440 21.67 2.75 -27.37
C SER A 440 22.10 1.28 -27.26
N SER A 441 22.02 0.72 -26.06
CA SER A 441 22.43 -0.63 -25.72
C SER A 441 21.60 -1.70 -26.45
N TYR A 442 22.23 -2.82 -26.74
CA TYR A 442 21.60 -3.88 -27.55
C TYR A 442 20.80 -4.80 -26.64
N VAL A 443 19.47 -4.73 -26.74
CA VAL A 443 18.59 -5.71 -26.10
C VAL A 443 17.56 -6.26 -27.09
N ARG A 444 17.52 -7.59 -27.23
CA ARG A 444 16.59 -8.30 -28.11
C ARG A 444 16.26 -9.69 -27.57
N ALA A 445 15.07 -10.19 -27.89
CA ALA A 445 14.70 -11.58 -27.64
C ALA A 445 15.77 -12.55 -28.18
N ALA A 446 16.17 -13.49 -27.33
CA ALA A 446 17.11 -14.54 -27.65
C ALA A 446 16.44 -15.58 -28.55
N ASN A 447 17.21 -16.08 -29.51
CA ASN A 447 16.88 -17.30 -30.23
C ASN A 447 18.18 -18.02 -30.62
N ASP A 448 18.09 -19.33 -30.82
CA ASP A 448 19.26 -20.18 -31.05
C ASP A 448 20.11 -19.70 -32.24
N LYS A 449 19.46 -19.19 -33.29
CA LYS A 449 20.17 -18.66 -34.48
C LYS A 449 21.01 -17.44 -34.14
N ARG A 450 20.50 -16.51 -33.33
CA ARG A 450 21.21 -15.29 -32.93
C ARG A 450 22.33 -15.59 -31.96
N VAL A 451 22.07 -16.44 -30.96
CA VAL A 451 23.07 -16.86 -29.98
C VAL A 451 24.23 -17.58 -30.69
N LYS A 452 23.93 -18.55 -31.56
CA LYS A 452 24.95 -19.23 -32.36
C LYS A 452 25.76 -18.28 -33.23
N LYS A 453 25.13 -17.28 -33.85
CA LYS A 453 25.82 -16.27 -34.64
C LYS A 453 26.79 -15.43 -33.79
N ILE A 454 26.44 -15.10 -32.54
CA ILE A 454 27.34 -14.38 -31.63
C ILE A 454 28.56 -15.24 -31.32
N TYR A 455 28.37 -16.52 -31.00
CA TYR A 455 29.47 -17.46 -30.80
C TYR A 455 30.41 -17.55 -32.02
N GLU A 456 29.86 -17.67 -33.23
CA GLU A 456 30.66 -17.68 -34.47
C GLU A 456 31.45 -16.38 -34.67
N LEU A 457 30.87 -15.22 -34.32
CA LEU A 457 31.53 -13.92 -34.43
C LEU A 457 32.71 -13.80 -33.46
N MET A 458 32.55 -14.31 -32.25
CA MET A 458 33.60 -14.34 -31.22
C MET A 458 34.73 -15.31 -31.59
N GLU A 459 34.40 -16.50 -32.08
CA GLU A 459 35.39 -17.49 -32.52
C GLU A 459 36.25 -16.95 -33.67
N LYS A 460 35.63 -16.25 -34.62
CA LYS A 460 36.32 -15.63 -35.78
C LYS A 460 37.07 -14.34 -35.46
N LYS A 461 37.08 -13.89 -34.19
CA LYS A 461 37.69 -12.61 -33.77
C LYS A 461 37.27 -11.42 -34.65
N THR A 462 35.98 -11.38 -34.98
CA THR A 462 35.43 -10.42 -35.96
C THR A 462 35.64 -8.97 -35.52
N CYS A 463 35.65 -8.71 -34.20
CA CYS A 463 35.88 -7.37 -33.65
C CYS A 463 37.32 -6.88 -33.88
N ASP A 464 38.32 -7.76 -33.73
CA ASP A 464 39.72 -7.43 -34.01
C ASP A 464 39.93 -7.10 -35.49
N LEU A 465 39.23 -7.81 -36.38
CA LEU A 465 39.27 -7.55 -37.81
C LEU A 465 38.61 -6.21 -38.17
N LEU A 466 37.46 -5.89 -37.57
CA LEU A 466 36.76 -4.62 -37.82
C LEU A 466 37.53 -3.40 -37.33
N ASN A 467 38.22 -3.50 -36.20
CA ASN A 467 39.03 -2.40 -35.67
C ASN A 467 40.23 -2.08 -36.60
N ARG A 468 40.78 -3.06 -37.30
CA ARG A 468 41.87 -2.85 -38.28
C ARG A 468 41.46 -2.11 -39.57
N PHE A 469 40.16 -1.98 -39.84
CA PHE A 469 39.64 -1.25 -41.02
C PHE A 469 39.07 0.13 -40.66
N GLN A 470 39.17 0.54 -39.39
CA GLN A 470 38.74 1.86 -38.90
C GLN A 470 39.89 2.80 -38.53
N ASP A 471 41.14 2.29 -38.55
CA ASP A 471 42.37 3.08 -38.67
C ASP A 471 42.71 3.29 -40.16
#